data_AF-A0A223D4I0-F1
#
_entry.id   AF-A0A223D4I0-F1
#
_cell.length_a   1.000
_cell.length_b   1.000
_cell.length_c   1.000
_cell.angle_alpha   90.00
_cell.angle_beta   90.00
_cell.angle_gamma   90.00
#
_symmetry.space_group_name_H-M   'P 1'
#
loop_
_entity.id
_entity.type
_entity.pdbx_description
1 polymer ?
#
loop_
_entity_poly.entity_id
_entity_poly.type
_entity_poly.pdbx_seq_one_letter_code
_entity_poly.pdbx_strand_id
1 'polypeptide(L)'
;MPYVPKTDWNYNDVLSEKDINRIEGGIAEGRQLIEDHAAEKNNPHGVTPQQIGAETPTGAQAKVDAHVNTATAAHPASAIKVDFAGGTFSRDDLESVLMELTGNQIELFTSVDNGKAQVAAAVVAKGGTVAGTAPHSFQELANGIAGIITGKRFASGTAAGVKTGAWHKITVTGLGFQPSLIIANSLASNAEAYIVRTTDYINGPYRNSFWEVSAATTYMNSTLTQGTGPGQFLVLADGFEMLVAYETVNGSARSHKWLAIE
;
A
#
# COMPACT_ATOMS: atom_id res chain seq x y z
N MET A 1 -4.54 111.74 5.92
CA MET A 1 -3.28 111.28 5.28
C MET A 1 -3.05 109.83 5.70
N PRO A 2 -2.63 108.93 4.79
CA PRO A 2 -2.23 107.58 5.19
C PRO A 2 -1.05 107.68 6.16
N TYR A 3 -1.14 106.97 7.29
CA TYR A 3 -0.10 106.96 8.31
C TYR A 3 1.11 106.18 7.79
N VAL A 4 2.30 106.78 7.86
CA VAL A 4 3.56 106.16 7.46
C VAL A 4 4.17 105.53 8.72
N PRO A 5 4.38 104.19 8.77
CA PRO A 5 5.00 103.55 9.92
C PRO A 5 6.38 104.12 10.21
N LYS A 6 6.66 104.43 11.48
CA LYS A 6 8.02 104.76 11.92
C LYS A 6 8.82 103.47 12.07
N THR A 7 9.90 103.35 11.30
CA THR A 7 10.78 102.16 11.27
C THR A 7 12.14 102.42 11.92
N ASP A 8 12.37 103.63 12.41
CA ASP A 8 13.64 104.17 12.91
C ASP A 8 13.51 104.76 14.33
N TRP A 9 13.08 103.92 15.29
CA TRP A 9 12.91 104.32 16.68
C TRP A 9 14.25 104.62 17.38
N ASN A 10 14.35 105.80 18.01
CA ASN A 10 15.47 106.26 18.83
C ASN A 10 15.11 106.24 20.32
N TYR A 11 16.13 106.17 21.18
CA TYR A 11 15.96 106.05 22.63
C TYR A 11 15.06 107.13 23.28
N ASN A 12 15.10 108.36 22.75
CA ASN A 12 14.35 109.49 23.30
C ASN A 12 12.98 109.71 22.61
N ASP A 13 12.55 108.81 21.74
CA ASP A 13 11.25 108.94 21.09
C ASP A 13 10.11 108.64 22.09
N VAL A 14 9.11 109.52 22.12
CA VAL A 14 7.91 109.33 22.95
C VAL A 14 6.91 108.44 22.20
N LEU A 15 6.55 107.31 22.81
CA LEU A 15 5.52 106.42 22.29
C LEU A 15 4.13 107.01 22.57
N SER A 16 3.34 107.23 21.52
CA SER A 16 1.93 107.59 21.66
C SER A 16 1.04 106.35 21.70
N GLU A 17 -0.17 106.50 22.24
CA GLU A 17 -1.19 105.44 22.23
C GLU A 17 -1.44 104.90 20.81
N LYS A 18 -1.39 105.77 19.80
CA LYS A 18 -1.53 105.40 18.40
C LYS A 18 -0.41 104.45 17.93
N ASP A 19 0.81 104.66 18.41
CA ASP A 19 1.96 103.82 18.05
C ASP A 19 1.83 102.43 18.70
N ILE A 20 1.38 102.37 19.96
CA ILE A 20 1.13 101.12 20.68
C ILE A 20 -0.03 100.34 20.04
N ASN A 21 -1.17 100.98 19.77
CA ASN A 21 -2.32 100.33 19.12
C ASN A 21 -1.95 99.78 17.73
N ARG A 22 -1.01 100.41 17.01
CA ARG A 22 -0.52 99.88 15.73
C ARG A 22 0.36 98.65 15.92
N ILE A 23 1.24 98.65 16.92
CA ILE A 23 2.08 97.49 17.25
C ILE A 23 1.19 96.30 17.64
N GLU A 24 0.23 96.51 18.54
CA GLU A 24 -0.72 95.46 18.97
C GLU A 24 -1.56 94.96 17.80
N GLY A 25 -2.05 95.86 16.93
CA GLY A 25 -2.76 95.50 15.71
C GLY A 25 -1.91 94.65 14.76
N GLY A 26 -0.65 95.04 14.52
CA GLY A 26 0.28 94.27 13.69
C GLY A 26 0.60 92.89 14.27
N ILE A 27 0.73 92.77 15.59
CA ILE A 27 0.92 91.49 16.28
C ILE A 27 -0.33 90.61 16.15
N ALA A 28 -1.52 91.19 16.28
CA ALA A 28 -2.79 90.47 16.11
C ALA A 28 -2.98 89.98 14.66
N GLU A 29 -2.71 90.83 13.67
CA GLU A 29 -2.74 90.49 12.24
C GLU A 29 -1.74 89.36 11.93
N GLY A 30 -0.49 89.47 12.40
CA GLY A 30 0.53 88.45 12.19
C GLY A 30 0.18 87.10 12.82
N ARG A 31 -0.42 87.11 14.03
CA ARG A 31 -0.90 85.88 14.68
C ARG A 31 -2.02 85.23 13.87
N GLN A 32 -2.99 86.02 13.39
CA GLN A 32 -4.08 85.49 12.57
C GLN A 32 -3.54 84.83 11.29
N LEU A 33 -2.57 85.46 10.61
CA LEU A 33 -1.95 84.87 9.41
C LEU A 33 -1.24 83.53 9.69
N ILE A 34 -0.59 83.39 10.85
CA ILE A 34 0.06 82.13 11.26
C ILE A 34 -0.99 81.08 11.62
N GLU A 35 -2.05 81.46 12.33
CA GLU A 35 -3.17 80.57 12.66
C GLU A 35 -3.88 80.07 11.40
N ASP A 36 -4.14 80.96 10.44
CA ASP A 36 -4.71 80.63 9.14
C ASP A 36 -3.79 79.67 8.36
N HIS A 37 -2.48 79.94 8.33
CA HIS A 37 -1.50 79.07 7.68
C HIS A 37 -1.40 77.68 8.34
N ALA A 38 -1.46 77.59 9.68
CA ALA A 38 -1.40 76.31 10.40
C ALA A 38 -2.70 75.49 10.25
N ALA A 39 -3.83 76.17 10.11
CA ALA A 39 -5.12 75.57 9.82
C ALA A 39 -5.24 75.10 8.37
N GLU A 40 -4.50 75.72 7.43
CA GLU A 40 -4.46 75.32 6.03
C GLU A 40 -3.92 73.89 5.86
N LYS A 41 -4.75 72.99 5.33
CA LYS A 41 -4.42 71.58 5.03
C LYS A 41 -4.29 71.31 3.55
N ASN A 42 -4.58 72.29 2.71
CA ASN A 42 -4.26 72.26 1.29
C ASN A 42 -2.74 72.34 1.10
N ASN A 43 -2.33 72.39 -0.15
CA ASN A 43 -0.93 72.51 -0.54
C ASN A 43 -0.61 73.98 -0.92
N PRO A 44 -0.41 74.91 0.05
CA PRO A 44 -0.23 76.34 -0.22
C PRO A 44 1.08 76.65 -0.95
N HIS A 45 2.04 75.73 -0.89
CA HIS A 45 3.35 75.86 -1.55
C HIS A 45 3.45 75.07 -2.85
N GLY A 46 2.37 74.39 -3.26
CA GLY A 46 2.35 73.60 -4.49
C GLY A 46 3.39 72.47 -4.52
N VAL A 47 3.79 71.93 -3.35
CA VAL A 47 4.79 70.85 -3.29
C VAL A 47 4.26 69.59 -3.96
N THR A 48 5.03 68.99 -4.86
CA THR A 48 4.62 67.80 -5.60
C THR A 48 5.08 66.52 -4.91
N PRO A 49 4.38 65.37 -5.12
CA PRO A 49 4.87 64.06 -4.66
C PRO A 49 6.31 63.76 -5.08
N GLN A 50 6.71 64.22 -6.28
CA GLN A 50 8.07 64.04 -6.79
C GLN A 50 9.11 64.79 -5.95
N GLN A 51 8.78 65.97 -5.42
CA GLN A 51 9.70 66.76 -4.59
C GLN A 51 9.97 66.13 -3.23
N ILE A 52 9.03 65.34 -2.70
CA ILE A 52 9.18 64.63 -1.42
C ILE A 52 9.55 63.15 -1.58
N GLY A 53 9.74 62.68 -2.82
CA GLY A 53 10.00 61.26 -3.12
C GLY A 53 8.83 60.34 -2.76
N ALA A 54 7.61 60.86 -2.67
CA ALA A 54 6.42 60.06 -2.42
C ALA A 54 6.09 59.20 -3.63
N GLU A 55 5.67 57.96 -3.35
CA GLU A 55 5.23 57.04 -4.38
C GLU A 55 4.01 57.61 -5.12
N THR A 56 3.98 57.42 -6.44
CA THR A 56 2.82 57.84 -7.25
C THR A 56 1.76 56.75 -7.23
N PRO A 57 0.48 57.06 -7.41
CA PRO A 57 -0.56 56.03 -7.60
C PRO A 57 -0.20 55.03 -8.70
N THR A 58 0.39 55.50 -9.80
CA THR A 58 0.88 54.66 -10.91
C THR A 58 2.03 53.75 -10.49
N GLY A 59 3.02 54.25 -9.74
CA GLY A 59 4.16 53.45 -9.29
C GLY A 59 3.77 52.44 -8.20
N ALA A 60 2.84 52.79 -7.31
CA ALA A 60 2.22 51.85 -6.38
C ALA A 60 1.48 50.73 -7.13
N GLN A 61 0.68 51.08 -8.16
CA GLN A 61 -0.01 50.10 -8.98
C GLN A 61 0.97 49.20 -9.74
N ALA A 62 2.03 49.77 -10.33
CA ALA A 62 3.05 49.00 -11.03
C ALA A 62 3.78 48.00 -10.09
N LYS A 63 3.99 48.35 -8.82
CA LYS A 63 4.54 47.44 -7.81
C LYS A 63 3.57 46.28 -7.49
N VAL A 64 2.28 46.56 -7.39
CA VAL A 64 1.25 45.52 -7.19
C VAL A 64 1.16 44.61 -8.41
N ASP A 65 1.14 45.17 -9.62
CA ASP A 65 1.09 44.41 -10.86
C ASP A 65 2.32 43.50 -11.01
N ALA A 66 3.50 44.01 -10.63
CA ALA A 66 4.72 43.21 -10.60
C ALA A 66 4.59 42.02 -9.62
N HIS A 67 4.07 42.25 -8.41
CA HIS A 67 3.85 41.20 -7.40
C HIS A 67 2.83 40.15 -7.86
N VAL A 68 1.71 40.55 -8.46
CA VAL A 68 0.67 39.65 -8.97
C VAL A 68 1.24 38.71 -10.06
N ASN A 69 2.17 39.21 -10.88
CA ASN A 69 2.77 38.45 -11.97
C ASN A 69 4.01 37.61 -11.55
N THR A 70 4.47 37.71 -10.29
CA THR A 70 5.57 36.89 -9.74
C THR A 70 5.09 35.73 -8.86
N ALA A 71 3.83 35.30 -8.99
CA ALA A 71 3.22 34.20 -8.24
C ALA A 71 3.81 32.80 -8.53
N THR A 72 4.95 32.70 -9.22
CA THR A 72 5.65 31.44 -9.49
C THR A 72 6.48 30.93 -8.30
N ALA A 73 6.75 31.76 -7.27
CA ALA A 73 7.68 31.37 -6.19
C ALA A 73 7.18 31.57 -4.74
N ALA A 74 6.24 32.49 -4.46
CA ALA A 74 5.87 32.82 -3.08
C ALA A 74 4.79 31.91 -2.46
N HIS A 75 4.04 31.18 -3.28
CA HIS A 75 3.02 30.24 -2.83
C HIS A 75 3.29 28.88 -3.49
N PRO A 76 4.12 28.00 -2.90
CA PRO A 76 4.28 26.66 -3.41
C PRO A 76 2.90 25.99 -3.45
N ALA A 77 2.51 25.56 -4.65
CA ALA A 77 1.22 24.98 -4.95
C ALA A 77 0.87 23.87 -3.94
N SER A 78 -0.22 24.06 -3.21
CA SER A 78 -0.85 23.02 -2.41
C SER A 78 -1.54 22.02 -3.34
N ALA A 79 -0.78 21.13 -4.00
CA ALA A 79 -1.19 19.93 -4.74
C ALA A 79 -2.31 20.01 -5.81
N ILE A 80 -3.07 21.10 -5.92
CA ILE A 80 -4.09 21.38 -6.92
C ILE A 80 -4.00 22.89 -7.18
N LYS A 81 -3.09 23.28 -8.08
CA LYS A 81 -3.03 24.67 -8.54
C LYS A 81 -4.03 24.81 -9.67
N VAL A 82 -5.06 25.61 -9.46
CA VAL A 82 -5.87 26.14 -10.55
C VAL A 82 -5.49 27.62 -10.66
N ASP A 83 -4.71 27.96 -11.68
CA ASP A 83 -4.30 29.34 -11.96
C ASP A 83 -5.48 30.07 -12.63
N PHE A 84 -6.19 30.92 -11.88
CA PHE A 84 -7.33 31.66 -12.40
C PHE A 84 -6.89 32.98 -13.03
N ALA A 85 -6.61 32.98 -14.33
CA ALA A 85 -6.52 34.22 -15.09
C ALA A 85 -7.93 34.83 -15.25
N GLY A 86 -8.30 35.78 -14.38
CA GLY A 86 -9.51 36.61 -14.57
C GLY A 86 -10.68 36.40 -13.60
N GLY A 87 -10.51 35.64 -12.51
CA GLY A 87 -11.51 35.58 -11.43
C GLY A 87 -12.77 34.76 -11.70
N THR A 88 -12.85 34.06 -12.84
CA THR A 88 -13.94 33.13 -13.18
C THR A 88 -13.39 31.77 -13.54
N PHE A 89 -14.00 30.70 -13.03
CA PHE A 89 -13.73 29.34 -13.48
C PHE A 89 -14.13 29.22 -14.95
N SER A 90 -13.18 29.01 -15.85
CA SER A 90 -13.48 28.62 -17.21
C SER A 90 -13.78 27.12 -17.27
N ARG A 91 -14.42 26.69 -18.36
CA ARG A 91 -14.61 25.26 -18.64
C ARG A 91 -13.26 24.54 -18.79
N ASP A 92 -12.26 25.21 -19.33
CA ASP A 92 -10.94 24.63 -19.64
C ASP A 92 -10.15 24.35 -18.35
N ASP A 93 -10.34 25.18 -17.31
CA ASP A 93 -9.77 24.96 -15.98
C ASP A 93 -10.35 23.70 -15.32
N LEU A 94 -11.67 23.51 -15.47
CA LEU A 94 -12.35 22.32 -14.98
C LEU A 94 -11.93 21.07 -15.76
N GLU A 95 -11.77 21.17 -17.08
CA GLU A 95 -11.29 20.07 -17.91
C GLU A 95 -9.86 19.66 -17.53
N SER A 96 -8.99 20.63 -17.22
CA SER A 96 -7.60 20.36 -16.80
C SER A 96 -7.55 19.61 -15.45
N VAL A 97 -8.31 20.08 -14.46
CA VAL A 97 -8.43 19.39 -13.16
C VAL A 97 -9.02 17.99 -13.33
N LEU A 98 -10.02 17.85 -14.20
CA LEU A 98 -10.64 16.56 -14.47
C LEU A 98 -9.66 15.60 -15.16
N MET A 99 -8.83 16.09 -16.07
CA MET A 99 -7.77 15.30 -16.71
C MET A 99 -6.73 14.83 -15.71
N GLU A 100 -6.26 15.71 -14.81
CA GLU A 100 -5.30 15.34 -13.76
C GLU A 100 -5.90 14.31 -12.80
N LEU A 101 -7.14 14.52 -12.35
CA LEU A 101 -7.84 13.57 -11.48
C LEU A 101 -8.04 12.22 -12.18
N THR A 102 -8.38 12.22 -13.46
CA THR A 102 -8.56 11.00 -14.26
C THR A 102 -7.23 10.28 -14.46
N GLY A 103 -6.13 11.02 -14.72
CA GLY A 103 -4.78 10.46 -14.81
C GLY A 103 -4.34 9.79 -13.52
N ASN A 104 -4.50 10.47 -12.37
CA ASN A 104 -4.17 9.92 -11.06
C ASN A 104 -5.02 8.68 -10.72
N GLN A 105 -6.29 8.66 -11.11
CA GLN A 105 -7.14 7.46 -10.97
C GLN A 105 -6.62 6.29 -11.83
N ILE A 106 -6.23 6.55 -13.07
CA ILE A 106 -5.64 5.53 -13.97
C ILE A 106 -4.35 4.95 -13.36
N GLU A 107 -3.46 5.80 -12.84
CA GLU A 107 -2.22 5.34 -12.19
C GLU A 107 -2.49 4.50 -10.94
N LEU A 108 -3.45 4.91 -10.10
CA LEU A 108 -3.83 4.16 -8.91
C LEU A 108 -4.37 2.77 -9.28
N PHE A 109 -5.32 2.68 -10.20
CA PHE A 109 -5.90 1.39 -10.60
C PHE A 109 -4.87 0.50 -11.31
N THR A 110 -3.99 1.08 -12.14
CA THR A 110 -2.89 0.35 -12.78
C THR A 110 -1.92 -0.22 -11.74
N SER A 111 -1.55 0.57 -10.72
CA SER A 111 -0.68 0.12 -9.63
C SER A 111 -1.31 -1.04 -8.83
N VAL A 112 -2.61 -0.93 -8.52
CA VAL A 112 -3.37 -2.00 -7.84
C VAL A 112 -3.40 -3.27 -8.69
N ASP A 113 -3.67 -3.16 -9.99
CA ASP A 113 -3.69 -4.31 -10.90
C ASP A 113 -2.31 -4.97 -11.04
N ASN A 114 -1.25 -4.18 -11.13
CA ASN A 114 0.13 -4.67 -11.11
C ASN A 114 0.45 -5.42 -9.81
N GLY A 115 0.06 -4.88 -8.65
CA GLY A 115 0.23 -5.52 -7.36
C GLY A 115 -0.51 -6.86 -7.27
N LYS A 116 -1.76 -6.91 -7.73
CA LYS A 116 -2.57 -8.15 -7.77
C LYS A 116 -1.94 -9.19 -8.70
N ALA A 117 -1.40 -8.78 -9.84
CA ALA A 117 -0.68 -9.68 -10.75
C ALA A 117 0.59 -10.26 -10.12
N GLN A 118 1.37 -9.45 -9.38
CA GLN A 118 2.55 -9.93 -8.65
C GLN A 118 2.18 -10.95 -7.56
N VAL A 119 1.13 -10.68 -6.79
CA VAL A 119 0.64 -11.63 -5.77
C VAL A 119 0.16 -12.93 -6.41
N ALA A 120 -0.59 -12.87 -7.52
CA ALA A 120 -1.04 -14.06 -8.23
C ALA A 120 0.13 -14.92 -8.70
N ALA A 121 1.16 -14.29 -9.29
CA ALA A 121 2.37 -14.98 -9.72
C ALA A 121 3.11 -15.63 -8.54
N ALA A 122 3.18 -14.95 -7.39
CA ALA A 122 3.80 -15.49 -6.18
C ALA A 122 3.05 -16.71 -5.63
N VAL A 123 1.72 -16.70 -5.64
CA VAL A 123 0.89 -17.85 -5.24
C VAL A 123 1.19 -19.06 -6.11
N VAL A 124 1.19 -18.88 -7.44
CA VAL A 124 1.48 -19.95 -8.41
C VAL A 124 2.90 -20.48 -8.22
N ALA A 125 3.88 -19.60 -8.01
CA ALA A 125 5.27 -20.00 -7.75
C ALA A 125 5.45 -20.83 -6.47
N LYS A 126 4.50 -20.73 -5.52
CA LYS A 126 4.46 -21.56 -4.30
C LYS A 126 3.62 -22.82 -4.44
N GLY A 127 3.18 -23.16 -5.66
CA GLY A 127 2.39 -24.37 -5.94
C GLY A 127 0.89 -24.21 -5.64
N GLY A 128 0.42 -23.00 -5.34
CA GLY A 128 -1.00 -22.70 -5.30
C GLY A 128 -1.58 -22.44 -6.71
N THR A 129 -2.87 -22.19 -6.78
CA THR A 129 -3.57 -21.76 -8.01
C THR A 129 -4.45 -20.57 -7.71
N VAL A 130 -4.54 -19.62 -8.64
CA VAL A 130 -5.47 -18.48 -8.55
C VAL A 130 -6.51 -18.64 -9.65
N ALA A 131 -7.77 -18.87 -9.27
CA ALA A 131 -8.86 -19.02 -10.21
C ALA A 131 -9.29 -17.66 -10.81
N GLY A 132 -9.99 -17.72 -11.94
CA GLY A 132 -10.52 -16.53 -12.63
C GLY A 132 -9.58 -15.95 -13.69
N THR A 133 -9.93 -14.76 -14.19
CA THR A 133 -9.19 -14.04 -15.22
C THR A 133 -8.62 -12.74 -14.67
N ALA A 134 -7.42 -12.37 -15.09
CA ALA A 134 -6.84 -11.09 -14.71
C ALA A 134 -7.68 -9.89 -15.21
N PRO A 135 -7.73 -8.78 -14.45
CA PRO A 135 -7.13 -8.60 -13.12
C PRO A 135 -7.95 -9.32 -12.03
N HIS A 136 -7.28 -10.15 -11.23
CA HIS A 136 -7.95 -10.92 -10.17
C HIS A 136 -8.54 -10.00 -9.09
N SER A 137 -9.60 -10.46 -8.45
CA SER A 137 -10.13 -9.91 -7.21
C SER A 137 -9.26 -10.30 -6.02
N PHE A 138 -9.32 -9.51 -4.94
CA PHE A 138 -8.62 -9.87 -3.70
C PHE A 138 -9.13 -11.19 -3.10
N GLN A 139 -10.40 -11.54 -3.31
CA GLN A 139 -10.94 -12.81 -2.83
C GLN A 139 -10.36 -14.00 -3.60
N GLU A 140 -10.18 -13.90 -4.92
CA GLU A 140 -9.53 -14.95 -5.72
C GLU A 140 -8.07 -15.14 -5.28
N LEU A 141 -7.35 -14.05 -5.01
CA LEU A 141 -5.99 -14.11 -4.47
C LEU A 141 -5.94 -14.75 -3.08
N ALA A 142 -6.85 -14.37 -2.18
CA ALA A 142 -6.95 -14.93 -0.84
C ALA A 142 -7.23 -16.45 -0.89
N ASN A 143 -8.16 -16.88 -1.75
CA ASN A 143 -8.45 -18.29 -1.97
C ASN A 143 -7.22 -19.03 -2.51
N GLY A 144 -6.48 -18.43 -3.45
CA GLY A 144 -5.27 -19.02 -3.98
C GLY A 144 -4.16 -19.16 -2.94
N ILE A 145 -3.99 -18.18 -2.06
CA ILE A 145 -3.06 -18.25 -0.91
C ILE A 145 -3.44 -19.41 0.01
N ALA A 146 -4.73 -19.57 0.34
CA ALA A 146 -5.21 -20.66 1.17
C ALA A 146 -4.99 -22.05 0.53
N GLY A 147 -4.91 -22.12 -0.80
CA GLY A 147 -4.60 -23.33 -1.56
C GLY A 147 -3.12 -23.69 -1.64
N ILE A 148 -2.21 -22.85 -1.13
CA ILE A 148 -0.78 -23.15 -1.12
C ILE A 148 -0.52 -24.34 -0.20
N ILE A 149 0.05 -25.41 -0.76
CA ILE A 149 0.49 -26.56 0.01
C ILE A 149 1.78 -26.18 0.77
N THR A 150 1.71 -26.16 2.10
CA THR A 150 2.87 -25.90 2.96
C THR A 150 3.41 -27.20 3.53
N GLY A 151 4.71 -27.47 3.31
CA GLY A 151 5.38 -28.69 3.77
C GLY A 151 5.13 -29.94 2.91
N LYS A 152 5.68 -31.07 3.35
CA LYS A 152 5.45 -32.38 2.72
C LYS A 152 3.99 -32.80 2.89
N ARG A 153 3.38 -33.34 1.84
CA ARG A 153 1.98 -33.81 1.91
C ARG A 153 1.90 -35.12 2.68
N PHE A 154 0.82 -35.28 3.44
CA PHE A 154 0.50 -36.54 4.08
C PHE A 154 -1.00 -36.81 4.01
N ALA A 155 -1.36 -38.08 4.09
CA ALA A 155 -2.75 -38.53 4.15
C ALA A 155 -2.83 -39.76 5.05
N SER A 156 -3.95 -39.94 5.75
CA SER A 156 -4.19 -41.12 6.57
C SER A 156 -5.61 -41.59 6.42
N GLY A 157 -5.85 -42.88 6.62
CA GLY A 157 -7.19 -43.43 6.53
C GLY A 157 -7.26 -44.87 6.97
N THR A 158 -8.35 -45.54 6.58
CA THR A 158 -8.54 -46.97 6.79
C THR A 158 -8.88 -47.62 5.45
N ALA A 159 -8.31 -48.79 5.18
CA ALA A 159 -8.59 -49.57 3.98
C ALA A 159 -8.79 -51.05 4.35
N ALA A 160 -9.70 -51.73 3.65
CA ALA A 160 -9.93 -53.16 3.83
C ALA A 160 -8.92 -53.95 3.00
N GLY A 161 -8.27 -54.94 3.63
CA GLY A 161 -7.36 -55.85 2.95
C GLY A 161 -8.13 -56.86 2.08
N VAL A 162 -7.89 -56.86 0.78
CA VAL A 162 -8.48 -57.79 -0.19
C VAL A 162 -7.51 -58.94 -0.44
N LYS A 163 -7.99 -60.18 -0.41
CA LYS A 163 -7.15 -61.35 -0.71
C LYS A 163 -6.76 -61.35 -2.20
N THR A 164 -5.48 -61.52 -2.48
CA THR A 164 -4.90 -61.61 -3.82
C THR A 164 -3.83 -62.71 -3.80
N GLY A 165 -4.17 -63.90 -4.30
CA GLY A 165 -3.31 -65.09 -4.16
C GLY A 165 -3.07 -65.44 -2.68
N ALA A 166 -1.80 -65.60 -2.30
CA ALA A 166 -1.38 -65.91 -0.93
C ALA A 166 -1.26 -64.68 -0.01
N TRP A 167 -1.72 -63.50 -0.45
CA TRP A 167 -1.52 -62.23 0.24
C TRP A 167 -2.82 -61.46 0.43
N HIS A 168 -2.86 -60.56 1.40
CA HIS A 168 -3.85 -59.49 1.46
C HIS A 168 -3.22 -58.17 1.02
N LYS A 169 -3.94 -57.40 0.21
CA LYS A 169 -3.52 -56.08 -0.28
C LYS A 169 -4.52 -55.00 0.14
N ILE A 170 -4.02 -53.84 0.54
CA ILE A 170 -4.81 -52.61 0.53
C ILE A 170 -4.45 -51.79 -0.71
N THR A 171 -5.46 -51.17 -1.30
CA THR A 171 -5.30 -50.22 -2.41
C THR A 171 -5.87 -48.88 -1.98
N VAL A 172 -5.06 -47.83 -2.10
CA VAL A 172 -5.43 -46.46 -1.77
C VAL A 172 -5.05 -45.60 -2.97
N THR A 173 -6.00 -44.82 -3.50
CA THR A 173 -5.81 -43.89 -4.62
C THR A 173 -6.38 -42.52 -4.27
N GLY A 174 -6.14 -41.51 -5.12
CA GLY A 174 -6.67 -40.16 -4.89
C GLY A 174 -5.98 -39.37 -3.77
N LEU A 175 -4.75 -39.74 -3.38
CA LEU A 175 -3.95 -38.96 -2.42
C LEU A 175 -3.54 -37.59 -2.99
N GLY A 176 -3.51 -37.47 -4.31
CA GLY A 176 -3.06 -36.29 -5.03
C GLY A 176 -1.55 -36.06 -4.96
N PHE A 177 -0.79 -36.99 -4.38
CA PHE A 177 0.67 -37.04 -4.37
C PHE A 177 1.14 -38.50 -4.45
N GLN A 178 2.35 -38.71 -4.95
CA GLN A 178 3.01 -40.02 -4.93
C GLN A 178 3.70 -40.21 -3.56
N PRO A 179 3.34 -41.24 -2.78
CA PRO A 179 3.93 -41.42 -1.45
C PRO A 179 5.35 -42.02 -1.52
N SER A 180 6.26 -41.52 -0.70
CA SER A 180 7.61 -42.09 -0.49
C SER A 180 7.74 -42.89 0.81
N LEU A 181 6.85 -42.65 1.77
CA LEU A 181 6.74 -43.41 3.01
C LEU A 181 5.27 -43.78 3.27
N ILE A 182 5.01 -45.07 3.43
CA ILE A 182 3.69 -45.61 3.76
C ILE A 182 3.85 -46.46 5.00
N ILE A 183 3.00 -46.22 5.99
CA ILE A 183 2.91 -47.00 7.21
C ILE A 183 1.47 -47.50 7.31
N ALA A 184 1.27 -48.77 7.61
CA ALA A 184 -0.03 -49.25 8.04
C ALA A 184 0.06 -50.20 9.21
N ASN A 185 -1.07 -50.36 9.88
CA ASN A 185 -1.24 -51.33 10.94
C ASN A 185 -2.61 -52.00 10.85
N SER A 186 -2.64 -53.27 11.24
CA SER A 186 -3.89 -54.01 11.38
C SER A 186 -4.68 -53.50 12.60
N LEU A 187 -6.02 -53.54 12.50
CA LEU A 187 -6.94 -53.26 13.61
C LEU A 187 -7.30 -54.51 14.43
N ALA A 188 -6.78 -55.69 14.07
CA ALA A 188 -6.99 -56.92 14.81
C ALA A 188 -6.11 -56.97 16.10
N SER A 189 -6.39 -57.92 16.99
CA SER A 189 -5.73 -58.10 18.31
C SER A 189 -4.22 -58.36 18.27
N ASN A 190 -3.62 -58.49 17.08
CA ASN A 190 -2.21 -58.74 16.86
C ASN A 190 -1.57 -57.47 16.30
N ALA A 191 -0.46 -57.04 16.91
CA ALA A 191 0.26 -55.83 16.50
C ALA A 191 1.03 -56.11 15.20
N GLU A 192 0.36 -55.89 14.07
CA GLU A 192 0.96 -56.02 12.75
C GLU A 192 1.32 -54.63 12.20
N ALA A 193 2.58 -54.42 11.86
CA ALA A 193 3.10 -53.16 11.34
C ALA A 193 3.69 -53.36 9.93
N TYR A 194 3.32 -52.46 9.02
CA TYR A 194 3.64 -52.53 7.60
C TYR A 194 4.32 -51.22 7.19
N ILE A 195 5.48 -51.28 6.55
CA ILE A 195 6.23 -50.10 6.13
C ILE A 195 6.68 -50.27 4.68
N VAL A 196 6.29 -49.33 3.82
CA VAL A 196 6.93 -49.10 2.52
C VAL A 196 7.76 -47.84 2.63
N ARG A 197 9.03 -47.91 2.27
CA ARG A 197 9.90 -46.73 2.18
C ARG A 197 10.68 -46.74 0.88
N THR A 198 11.06 -45.57 0.40
CA THR A 198 12.13 -45.46 -0.58
C THR A 198 13.44 -46.00 -0.01
N THR A 199 14.20 -46.76 -0.81
CA THR A 199 15.49 -47.32 -0.38
C THR A 199 16.55 -47.14 -1.46
N ASP A 200 17.78 -46.80 -1.05
CA ASP A 200 18.96 -46.78 -1.92
C ASP A 200 19.56 -48.17 -2.16
N TYR A 201 18.77 -49.24 -2.00
CA TYR A 201 19.26 -50.61 -2.10
C TYR A 201 19.36 -51.04 -3.57
N ILE A 202 20.37 -51.86 -3.87
CA ILE A 202 20.76 -52.32 -5.23
C ILE A 202 19.60 -52.95 -6.04
N ASN A 203 18.51 -53.35 -5.38
CA ASN A 203 17.41 -54.12 -5.96
C ASN A 203 16.07 -53.35 -6.10
N GLY A 204 16.10 -52.02 -6.08
CA GLY A 204 14.96 -51.18 -6.50
C GLY A 204 14.65 -50.02 -5.54
N PRO A 205 13.88 -49.01 -6.01
CA PRO A 205 13.71 -47.76 -5.26
C PRO A 205 12.80 -47.87 -4.04
N TYR A 206 12.09 -48.99 -3.83
CA TYR A 206 11.14 -49.14 -2.73
C TYR A 206 11.18 -50.54 -2.12
N ARG A 207 10.86 -50.64 -0.83
CA ARG A 207 10.75 -51.91 -0.10
C ARG A 207 9.48 -51.94 0.73
N ASN A 208 8.63 -52.94 0.53
CA ASN A 208 7.56 -53.28 1.46
C ASN A 208 8.09 -54.27 2.50
N SER A 209 8.07 -53.88 3.77
CA SER A 209 8.41 -54.73 4.90
C SER A 209 7.18 -54.90 5.77
N PHE A 210 6.93 -56.11 6.23
CA PHE A 210 5.86 -56.35 7.17
C PHE A 210 6.34 -57.16 8.35
N TRP A 211 5.81 -56.80 9.51
CA TRP A 211 6.10 -57.40 10.79
C TRP A 211 4.79 -57.87 11.39
N GLU A 212 4.68 -59.16 11.64
CA GLU A 212 3.55 -59.76 12.36
C GLU A 212 4.02 -60.32 13.71
N VAL A 213 3.36 -59.90 14.79
CA VAL A 213 3.50 -60.50 16.12
C VAL A 213 2.23 -61.29 16.42
N SER A 214 2.33 -62.61 16.34
CA SER A 214 1.33 -63.50 16.95
C SER A 214 1.83 -63.97 18.32
N ALA A 215 0.94 -64.48 19.18
CA ALA A 215 1.25 -64.89 20.55
C ALA A 215 2.36 -65.95 20.71
N ALA A 216 2.90 -66.53 19.61
CA ALA A 216 3.95 -67.53 19.64
C ALA A 216 5.07 -67.37 18.58
N THR A 217 4.95 -66.48 17.60
CA THR A 217 5.94 -66.33 16.50
C THR A 217 6.01 -64.91 15.96
N THR A 218 7.24 -64.47 15.65
CA THR A 218 7.53 -63.25 14.89
C THR A 218 7.82 -63.64 13.45
N TYR A 219 7.07 -63.08 12.50
CA TYR A 219 7.33 -63.28 11.07
C TYR A 219 7.71 -61.94 10.44
N MET A 220 8.92 -61.90 9.86
CA MET A 220 9.43 -60.75 9.12
C MET A 220 9.68 -61.18 7.69
N ASN A 221 9.00 -60.53 6.75
CA ASN A 221 9.21 -60.77 5.34
C ASN A 221 9.13 -59.43 4.61
N SER A 222 9.83 -59.35 3.48
CA SER A 222 9.91 -58.13 2.70
C SER A 222 10.03 -58.46 1.22
N THR A 223 9.33 -57.69 0.41
CA THR A 223 9.42 -57.77 -1.04
C THR A 223 9.94 -56.44 -1.61
N LEU A 224 10.76 -56.55 -2.64
CA LEU A 224 11.30 -55.43 -3.42
C LEU A 224 10.61 -55.32 -4.78
N THR A 225 9.77 -56.30 -5.12
CA THR A 225 9.18 -56.42 -6.45
C THR A 225 7.96 -55.52 -6.54
N GLN A 226 8.07 -54.46 -7.35
CA GLN A 226 6.93 -53.61 -7.70
C GLN A 226 6.14 -54.17 -8.87
N GLY A 227 4.83 -54.03 -8.82
CA GLY A 227 3.91 -54.40 -9.89
C GLY A 227 2.52 -54.74 -9.38
N THR A 228 1.65 -55.12 -10.32
CA THR A 228 0.24 -55.43 -10.05
C THR A 228 0.01 -56.89 -9.63
N GLY A 229 1.06 -57.70 -9.58
CA GLY A 229 0.98 -59.12 -9.26
C GLY A 229 0.55 -59.40 -7.80
N PRO A 230 0.08 -60.63 -7.50
CA PRO A 230 -0.42 -61.00 -6.17
C PRO A 230 0.57 -60.82 -5.00
N GLY A 231 1.87 -60.99 -5.25
CA GLY A 231 2.94 -60.82 -4.25
C GLY A 231 3.76 -59.54 -4.43
N GLN A 232 3.22 -58.56 -5.13
CA GLN A 232 3.89 -57.30 -5.45
C GLN A 232 3.13 -56.12 -4.82
N PHE A 233 3.89 -55.14 -4.37
CA PHE A 233 3.36 -53.83 -3.98
C PHE A 233 3.51 -52.87 -5.15
N LEU A 234 2.81 -51.74 -5.13
CA LEU A 234 2.93 -50.76 -6.21
C LEU A 234 2.76 -49.36 -5.64
N VAL A 235 3.75 -48.50 -5.86
CA VAL A 235 3.58 -47.07 -5.57
C VAL A 235 3.02 -46.39 -6.81
N LEU A 236 1.84 -45.79 -6.68
CA LEU A 236 1.14 -45.10 -7.76
C LEU A 236 1.47 -43.60 -7.73
N ALA A 237 1.17 -42.89 -8.81
CA ALA A 237 1.35 -41.43 -8.87
C ALA A 237 0.48 -40.66 -7.86
N ASP A 238 -0.63 -41.25 -7.42
CA ASP A 238 -1.62 -40.66 -6.53
C ASP A 238 -2.04 -41.61 -5.40
N GLY A 239 -1.22 -42.61 -5.07
CA GLY A 239 -1.66 -43.71 -4.21
C GLY A 239 -0.66 -44.83 -4.05
N PHE A 240 -1.15 -45.97 -3.57
CA PHE A 240 -0.36 -47.18 -3.41
C PHE A 240 -1.22 -48.45 -3.33
N GLU A 241 -0.59 -49.57 -3.69
CA GLU A 241 -1.00 -50.91 -3.33
C GLU A 241 0.05 -51.51 -2.40
N MET A 242 -0.39 -52.02 -1.25
CA MET A 242 0.53 -52.51 -0.23
C MET A 242 0.09 -53.88 0.30
N LEU A 243 1.05 -54.78 0.45
CA LEU A 243 0.84 -56.06 1.11
C LEU A 243 0.71 -55.86 2.62
N VAL A 244 -0.34 -56.45 3.19
CA VAL A 244 -0.74 -56.24 4.60
C VAL A 244 -1.07 -57.53 5.36
N ALA A 245 -0.96 -58.72 4.78
CA ALA A 245 -1.01 -60.00 5.53
C ALA A 245 -0.69 -61.17 4.59
N TYR A 246 -0.28 -62.31 5.16
CA TYR A 246 -0.05 -63.59 4.44
C TYR A 246 -1.14 -64.63 4.76
N GLU A 247 -1.43 -65.51 3.80
CA GLU A 247 -2.58 -66.44 3.77
C GLU A 247 -2.74 -67.41 4.96
N THR A 248 -1.67 -67.73 5.69
CA THR A 248 -1.75 -68.67 6.83
C THR A 248 -2.56 -68.16 8.02
N VAL A 249 -2.94 -66.89 8.02
CA VAL A 249 -3.71 -66.26 9.08
C VAL A 249 -5.18 -66.20 8.64
N ASN A 250 -5.90 -67.31 8.82
CA ASN A 250 -7.33 -67.42 8.53
C ASN A 250 -8.12 -66.27 9.20
N GLY A 251 -8.69 -65.37 8.40
CA GLY A 251 -9.57 -64.31 8.89
C GLY A 251 -9.94 -63.34 7.78
N SER A 252 -11.23 -63.01 7.72
CA SER A 252 -11.88 -62.08 6.79
C SER A 252 -11.12 -60.77 6.55
N ALA A 253 -11.45 -60.07 5.44
CA ALA A 253 -10.90 -58.77 5.06
C ALA A 253 -10.68 -57.84 6.27
N ARG A 254 -9.44 -57.75 6.75
CA ARG A 254 -9.09 -56.94 7.92
C ARG A 254 -9.00 -55.48 7.50
N SER A 255 -9.51 -54.59 8.33
CA SER A 255 -9.31 -53.15 8.16
C SER A 255 -7.94 -52.74 8.69
N HIS A 256 -7.21 -51.98 7.88
CA HIS A 256 -5.88 -51.47 8.21
C HIS A 256 -5.93 -49.96 8.26
N LYS A 257 -5.43 -49.37 9.34
CA LYS A 257 -5.15 -47.93 9.38
C LYS A 257 -3.86 -47.67 8.64
N TRP A 258 -3.78 -46.57 7.91
CA TRP A 258 -2.61 -46.22 7.12
C TRP A 258 -2.29 -44.73 7.22
N LEU A 259 -1.02 -44.40 7.03
CA LEU A 259 -0.46 -43.06 6.89
C LEU A 259 0.50 -43.08 5.69
N ALA A 260 0.34 -42.16 4.77
CA ALA A 260 1.17 -41.98 3.59
C ALA A 260 1.76 -40.57 3.59
N ILE A 261 3.03 -40.43 3.22
CA ILE A 261 3.78 -39.18 3.21
C ILE A 261 4.51 -39.06 1.86
N GLU A 262 4.49 -37.86 1.29
CA GLU A 262 5.18 -37.50 0.03
C GLU A 262 6.70 -37.53 0.13
#